data_AF-A0A965E250-F1
#
_entry.id   AF-A0A965E250-F1
#
_cell.length_a   1.000
_cell.length_b   1.000
_cell.length_c   1.000
_cell.angle_alpha   90.00
_cell.angle_beta   90.00
_cell.angle_gamma   90.00
#
_symmetry.space_group_name_H-M   'P 1'
#
loop_
_entity.id
_entity.type
_entity.pdbx_description
1 polymer ?
#
loop_
_entity_poly.entity_id
_entity_poly.type
_entity_poly.pdbx_seq_one_letter_code
_entity_poly.pdbx_strand_id
1 'polypeptide(L)' 'MEMARGNRAIQRHAADGRELHLFEKTDRSGYYRYLGQFRYASFQFRRGSDVDGDERSQIVFTLELVEPAAAGQ' A
#
# COMPACT_ATOMS: atom_id res chain seq x y z
N MET A 1 5.35 1.68 -16.54
CA MET A 1 5.18 1.38 -15.09
C MET A 1 5.72 -0.03 -14.86
N GLU A 2 6.52 -0.26 -13.82
CA GLU A 2 7.18 -1.55 -13.58
C GLU A 2 7.00 -2.01 -12.13
N MET A 3 6.92 -3.33 -11.93
CA MET A 3 6.95 -3.98 -10.61
C MET A 3 8.38 -3.96 -10.05
N ALA A 4 8.91 -2.76 -9.80
CA ALA A 4 10.28 -2.54 -9.34
C ALA A 4 10.33 -1.95 -7.92
N ARG A 5 11.44 -2.19 -7.22
CA ARG A 5 11.74 -1.66 -5.89
C ARG A 5 10.58 -1.84 -4.90
N GLY A 6 9.88 -0.76 -4.55
CA GLY A 6 8.76 -0.75 -3.60
C GLY A 6 7.58 -1.62 -4.04
N ASN A 7 7.22 -1.61 -5.33
CA ASN A 7 6.14 -2.44 -5.84
C ASN A 7 6.46 -3.94 -5.70
N ARG A 8 7.72 -4.30 -5.97
CA ARG A 8 8.23 -5.67 -5.77
C ARG A 8 8.30 -6.03 -4.28
N ALA A 9 8.66 -5.08 -3.42
CA ALA A 9 8.71 -5.28 -1.98
C ALA A 9 7.31 -5.60 -1.42
N ILE A 10 6.25 -4.91 -1.87
CA ILE A 10 4.87 -5.19 -1.49
C ILE A 10 4.48 -6.61 -1.95
N GLN A 11 4.70 -6.94 -3.22
CA GLN A 11 4.33 -8.24 -3.77
C GLN A 11 5.06 -9.41 -3.08
N ARG A 12 6.36 -9.25 -2.79
CA ARG A 12 7.21 -10.34 -2.26
C ARG A 12 7.46 -10.26 -0.76
N HIS A 13 6.81 -9.36 -0.02
CA HIS A 13 7.06 -9.15 1.42
C HIS A 13 7.07 -10.47 2.21
N ALA A 14 6.06 -11.32 2.03
CA ALA A 14 5.94 -12.61 2.72
C ALA A 14 7.09 -13.57 2.37
N ALA A 15 7.52 -13.60 1.10
CA ALA A 15 8.65 -14.43 0.67
C ALA A 15 10.01 -13.91 1.18
N ASP A 16 10.10 -12.61 1.48
CA ASP A 16 11.29 -11.98 2.08
C ASP A 16 11.25 -12.01 3.63
N GLY A 17 10.20 -12.61 4.23
CA GLY A 17 10.00 -12.62 5.67
C GLY A 17 9.72 -11.23 6.26
N ARG A 18 9.15 -10.32 5.46
CA ARG A 18 8.80 -8.96 5.87
C ARG A 18 7.30 -8.79 6.05
N GLU A 19 6.95 -7.88 6.94
CA GLU A 19 5.58 -7.50 7.26
C GLU A 19 5.21 -6.20 6.51
N LEU A 20 3.95 -6.09 6.10
CA LEU A 20 3.43 -4.85 5.51
C LEU A 20 2.60 -4.09 6.55
N HIS A 21 3.08 -2.91 6.92
CA HIS A 21 2.40 -2.01 7.84
C HIS A 21 1.86 -0.80 7.07
N LEU A 22 0.56 -0.54 7.19
CA LEU A 22 -0.10 0.58 6.52
C LEU A 22 -0.29 1.76 7.47
N PHE A 23 -0.04 2.95 6.94
CA PHE A 23 -0.25 4.23 7.62
C PHE A 23 -1.10 5.13 6.73
N GLU A 24 -2.10 5.76 7.31
CA GLU A 24 -2.91 6.78 6.66
C GLU A 24 -2.39 8.15 7.08
N LYS A 25 -2.18 9.03 6.09
CA LYS A 25 -1.87 10.44 6.36
C LYS A 25 -3.11 11.12 6.93
N THR A 26 -2.99 11.71 8.12
CA THR A 26 -4.09 12.50 8.69
C THR A 26 -4.08 13.93 8.14
N ASP A 27 -5.20 14.65 8.31
CA ASP A 27 -5.30 16.06 7.94
C ASP A 27 -4.32 16.95 8.73
N ARG A 28 -3.92 16.48 9.93
CA ARG A 28 -2.93 17.16 10.76
C ARG A 28 -1.52 16.87 10.25
N SER A 29 -0.84 17.90 9.77
CA SER A 29 0.55 17.82 9.33
C SER A 29 1.45 17.17 10.39
N GLY A 30 2.24 16.18 9.97
CA GLY A 30 3.16 15.43 10.83
C GLY A 30 2.53 14.23 11.54
N TYR A 31 1.21 14.01 11.46
CA TYR A 31 0.55 12.88 12.10
C TYR A 31 0.10 11.85 11.07
N TYR A 32 0.45 10.59 11.34
CA TYR A 32 0.01 9.43 10.58
C TYR A 32 -0.74 8.48 11.51
N ARG A 33 -1.85 7.95 11.01
CA ARG A 33 -2.63 6.94 11.70
C ARG A 33 -2.16 5.57 11.25
N TYR A 34 -1.64 4.79 12.19
CA TYR A 34 -1.33 3.39 11.92
C TYR A 34 -2.65 2.61 11.74
N LEU A 35 -2.76 1.86 10.65
CA LEU A 35 -3.97 1.09 10.32
C LEU A 35 -3.88 -0.38 10.75
N GLY A 36 -2.66 -0.93 10.75
CA GLY A 36 -2.41 -2.33 11.08
C GLY A 36 -1.41 -2.99 10.14
N GLN A 37 -1.26 -4.30 10.34
CA GLN A 37 -0.49 -5.18 9.49
C GLN A 37 -1.39 -5.82 8.45
N PHE A 38 -0.87 -5.89 7.23
CA PHE A 38 -1.57 -6.39 6.07
C PHE A 38 -0.72 -7.43 5.34
N ARG A 39 -1.37 -8.20 4.49
CA ARG A 39 -0.72 -9.10 3.52
C ARG A 39 -1.14 -8.73 2.11
N TYR A 40 -0.20 -8.89 1.17
CA TYR A 40 -0.51 -8.81 -0.25
C TYR A 40 -1.46 -9.94 -0.66
N ALA A 41 -2.55 -9.58 -1.36
CA ALA A 41 -3.50 -10.55 -1.92
C ALA A 41 -3.45 -10.57 -3.45
N SER A 42 -3.58 -9.40 -4.09
CA SER A 42 -3.52 -9.28 -5.55
C SER A 42 -3.13 -7.87 -5.99
N PHE A 43 -2.81 -7.70 -7.28
CA PHE A 43 -2.68 -6.37 -7.88
C PHE A 43 -3.41 -6.34 -9.22
N GLN A 44 -3.77 -5.14 -9.66
CA GLN A 44 -4.31 -4.90 -10.99
C GLN A 44 -3.69 -3.63 -11.58
N PHE A 45 -3.59 -3.58 -12.91
CA PHE A 45 -3.21 -2.36 -13.61
C PHE A 45 -4.47 -1.57 -13.96
N ARG A 46 -4.49 -0.29 -13.58
CA ARG A 46 -5.57 0.64 -13.93
C ARG A 46 -5.00 1.77 -14.77
N ARG A 47 -5.67 2.16 -15.85
CA ARG A 47 -5.36 3.42 -16.53
C ARG A 47 -6.00 4.57 -15.77
N GLY A 48 -5.23 5.59 -15.48
CA GLY A 48 -5.72 6.82 -14.88
C GLY A 48 -4.85 7.99 -15.30
N SER A 49 -5.45 9.18 -15.36
CA SER A 49 -4.71 10.41 -15.58
C SER A 49 -3.84 10.70 -14.35
N ASP A 50 -2.58 11.06 -14.60
CA ASP A 50 -1.68 11.60 -13.59
C ASP A 50 -2.13 13.03 -13.20
N VAL A 51 -1.43 13.67 -12.25
CA VAL A 51 -1.79 15.01 -11.76
C VAL A 51 -1.72 16.08 -12.86
N ASP A 52 -0.96 15.80 -13.91
CA ASP A 52 -0.77 16.62 -15.11
C ASP A 52 -1.77 16.30 -16.24
N GLY A 53 -2.65 15.30 -16.06
CA GLY A 53 -3.65 14.88 -17.05
C GLY A 53 -3.20 13.76 -17.99
N ASP A 54 -1.91 13.41 -18.00
CA ASP A 54 -1.32 12.40 -18.87
C ASP A 54 -1.79 10.98 -18.51
N GLU A 55 -2.14 10.16 -19.52
CA GLU A 55 -2.59 8.79 -19.30
C GLU A 55 -1.44 7.92 -18.81
N ARG A 56 -1.49 7.50 -17.54
CA ARG A 56 -0.51 6.59 -16.96
C ARG A 56 -1.17 5.31 -16.49
N SER A 57 -0.49 4.18 -16.71
CA SER A 57 -0.83 2.94 -16.03
C SER A 57 -0.45 3.05 -14.56
N GLN A 58 -1.35 2.64 -13.67
CA GLN A 58 -1.23 2.64 -12.21
C GLN A 58 -1.34 1.20 -11.66
N ILE A 59 -0.58 0.84 -10.63
CA ILE A 59 -0.73 -0.45 -9.93
C ILE A 59 -1.65 -0.21 -8.74
N VAL A 60 -2.75 -0.94 -8.69
CA VAL A 60 -3.65 -0.96 -7.54
C VAL A 60 -3.45 -2.28 -6.81
N PHE A 61 -3.02 -2.23 -5.56
CA PHE A 61 -2.84 -3.40 -4.72
C PHE A 61 -4.10 -3.66 -3.90
N THR A 62 -4.53 -4.92 -3.85
CA THR A 62 -5.51 -5.40 -2.89
C THR A 62 -4.74 -6.06 -1.75
N LEU A 63 -4.98 -5.57 -0.54
CA LEU A 63 -4.31 -6.01 0.69
C LEU A 63 -5.37 -6.53 1.65
N GLU A 64 -5.04 -7.61 2.35
CA GLU A 64 -5.90 -8.18 3.39
C GLU A 64 -5.34 -7.82 4.77
N LEU A 65 -6.22 -7.43 5.69
CA LEU A 65 -5.85 -7.15 7.07
C LEU A 65 -5.43 -8.45 7.77
N VAL A 66 -4.26 -8.45 8.39
CA VAL A 66 -3.74 -9.56 9.20
C VAL A 66 -3.97 -9.23 10.67
N GLU A 67 -3.52 -8.05 11.11
CA GLU A 67 -3.69 -7.58 12.48
C GLU A 67 -4.09 -6.11 12.47
N PRO A 68 -5.25 -5.74 13.07
CA PRO A 68 -5.65 -4.34 13.18
C PRO A 68 -4.67 -3.57 14.08
N ALA A 69 -4.47 -2.29 13.79
CA ALA A 69 -3.86 -1.40 14.76
C ALA A 69 -4.67 -1.48 16.07
N ALA A 70 -3.97 -1.66 17.19
CA ALA A 70 -4.62 -1.71 18.50
C ALA A 70 -5.50 -0.47 18.65
N ALA A 71 -6.81 -0.68 18.78
CA ALA A 71 -7.71 0.37 19.22
C ALA A 71 -7.23 0.73 20.63
N GLY A 72 -6.71 1.95 20.80
CA GLY A 72 -6.40 2.47 22.13
C GLY A 72 -7.65 2.31 23.00
N GLN A 73 -7.53 1.51 24.05
CA GLN A 73 -8.50 1.44 25.14
C GLN A 73 -8.42 2.71 25.98
#